data_AF-A0A131XUV7-F1
#
_entry.id   AF-A0A131XUV7-F1
#
_cell.length_a   1.000
_cell.length_b   1.000
_cell.length_c   1.000
_cell.angle_alpha   90.00
_cell.angle_beta   90.00
_cell.angle_gamma   90.00
#
_symmetry.space_group_name_H-M   'P 1'
#
loop_
_entity.id
_entity.type
_entity.pdbx_description
1 polymer ?
#
loop_
_entity_poly.entity_id
_entity_poly.type
_entity_poly.pdbx_seq_one_letter_code
_entity_poly.pdbx_strand_id
1 'polypeptide(L)'
;TEDTAGRAYHKPGRGGPNKKLRFTVQEDIWLLREIVSVNPYEESARWIAICDTLNRVSGQAFTSRGCRERTERLLALFKQRDMANLRKSGTEEQYSEKKALLKEVAELVRCFQPMKRKWSMHPTRTATAVRRDSAKETCAASQGTRNSQEEVPESAFAPASPPVDAACADTSESGEAAQATENAASPPPCPNEGHIVRRGKRKTLEAATDMLAARTSRDLRQLAFEERKLKLEEETLKLERERYENVELVCVRLEVERRRDEAAERKQRDQEHKAAMERELLHIQLLKAMLDKISS
;
A
#
# COMPACT_ATOMS: atom_id res chain seq x y z
N THR A 1 -24.71 6.31 51.36
CA THR A 1 -24.00 7.44 50.72
C THR A 1 -22.56 7.03 50.51
N GLU A 2 -22.05 7.18 49.29
CA GLU A 2 -20.61 7.23 48.91
C GLU A 2 -19.72 6.08 49.43
N ASP A 3 -19.39 5.06 48.66
CA ASP A 3 -18.60 5.07 47.41
C ASP A 3 -17.25 5.80 47.53
N THR A 4 -16.15 5.05 47.52
CA THR A 4 -15.00 5.27 46.63
C THR A 4 -14.17 4.00 46.59
N ALA A 5 -14.20 3.29 45.45
CA ALA A 5 -13.37 2.11 45.23
C ALA A 5 -11.86 2.43 45.34
N GLY A 6 -11.10 1.55 45.98
CA GLY A 6 -9.65 1.64 46.12
C GLY A 6 -8.91 1.53 44.78
N ARG A 7 -8.81 2.65 44.06
CA ARG A 7 -8.06 2.73 42.79
C ARG A 7 -6.57 2.58 43.06
N ALA A 8 -6.06 1.35 42.92
CA ALA A 8 -4.65 1.04 43.09
C ALA A 8 -3.78 1.90 42.14
N TYR A 9 -3.09 2.89 42.70
CA TYR A 9 -2.11 3.69 41.99
C TYR A 9 -0.89 2.82 41.66
N HIS A 10 -0.93 2.15 40.51
CA HIS A 10 0.26 1.61 39.88
C HIS A 10 1.21 2.77 39.56
N LYS A 11 2.25 2.95 40.39
CA LYS A 11 3.36 3.83 40.06
C LYS A 11 3.94 3.38 38.71
N PRO A 12 4.04 4.26 37.68
CA PRO A 12 4.77 3.90 36.48
C PRO A 12 6.21 3.55 36.86
N GLY A 13 6.71 2.45 36.30
CA GLY A 13 8.05 1.94 36.59
C GLY A 13 9.09 3.04 36.38
N ARG A 14 9.90 3.31 37.41
CA ARG A 14 10.89 4.39 37.38
C ARG A 14 12.06 4.00 36.46
N GLY A 15 11.86 4.18 35.15
CA GLY A 15 12.91 4.03 34.16
C GLY A 15 14.06 4.99 34.47
N GLY A 16 15.25 4.44 34.77
CA GLY A 16 16.45 5.25 34.96
C GLY A 16 16.77 6.07 33.70
N PRO A 17 17.39 7.25 33.83
CA PRO A 17 17.62 8.15 32.71
C PRO A 17 18.42 7.44 31.60
N ASN A 18 17.91 7.55 30.36
CA ASN A 18 18.56 7.14 29.12
C ASN A 18 18.68 5.63 28.79
N LYS A 19 17.88 4.74 29.40
CA LYS A 19 17.61 3.43 28.76
C LYS A 19 16.55 3.59 27.67
N LYS A 20 16.98 3.59 26.40
CA LYS A 20 16.06 3.56 25.24
C LYS A 20 15.19 2.30 25.32
N LEU A 21 13.89 2.47 25.58
CA LEU A 21 12.92 1.38 25.55
C LEU A 21 12.94 0.72 24.16
N ARG A 22 13.00 -0.62 24.13
CA ARG A 22 13.06 -1.41 22.90
C ARG A 22 11.92 -2.40 22.88
N PHE A 23 11.05 -2.27 21.88
CA PHE A 23 10.02 -3.27 21.61
C PHE A 23 10.63 -4.64 21.32
N THR A 24 10.26 -5.60 22.17
CA THR A 24 10.41 -7.03 21.99
C THR A 24 9.34 -7.59 21.05
N VAL A 25 9.45 -8.87 20.71
CA VAL A 25 8.47 -9.59 19.87
C VAL A 25 7.11 -9.67 20.55
N GLN A 26 7.11 -9.91 21.86
CA GLN A 26 5.88 -10.10 22.62
C GLN A 26 5.10 -8.79 22.74
N GLU A 27 5.82 -7.67 22.91
CA GLU A 27 5.24 -6.32 22.89
C GLU A 27 4.76 -5.93 21.49
N ASP A 28 5.44 -6.33 20.41
CA ASP A 28 4.92 -6.17 19.04
C ASP A 28 3.58 -6.91 18.87
N ILE A 29 3.48 -8.16 19.35
CA ILE A 29 2.27 -8.97 19.26
C ILE A 29 1.13 -8.32 20.06
N TRP A 30 1.37 -7.92 21.31
CA TRP A 30 0.37 -7.24 22.13
C TRP A 30 -0.08 -5.90 21.51
N LEU A 31 0.85 -5.10 21.00
CA LEU A 31 0.56 -3.85 20.29
C LEU A 31 -0.32 -4.11 19.06
N LEU A 32 0.00 -5.11 18.25
CA LEU A 32 -0.76 -5.43 17.05
C LEU A 32 -2.15 -5.99 17.35
N ARG A 33 -2.30 -6.86 18.36
CA ARG A 33 -3.62 -7.35 18.83
C ARG A 33 -4.53 -6.20 19.26
N GLU A 34 -4.02 -5.28 20.06
CA GLU A 34 -4.79 -4.13 20.54
C GLU A 34 -5.17 -3.19 19.39
N ILE A 35 -4.29 -2.99 18.41
CA ILE A 35 -4.59 -2.21 17.18
C ILE A 35 -5.70 -2.85 16.36
N VAL A 36 -5.71 -4.17 16.20
CA VAL A 36 -6.80 -4.90 15.53
C VAL A 36 -8.11 -4.74 16.29
N SER A 37 -8.09 -4.86 17.61
CA SER A 37 -9.29 -4.79 18.45
C SER A 37 -9.89 -3.38 18.57
N VAL A 38 -9.06 -2.33 18.60
CA VAL A 38 -9.48 -0.95 18.90
C VAL A 38 -9.57 -0.08 17.64
N ASN A 39 -8.89 -0.45 16.56
CA ASN A 39 -8.77 0.28 15.29
C ASN A 39 -8.47 1.78 15.45
N PRO A 40 -7.20 2.18 15.60
CA PRO A 40 -6.80 3.59 15.76
C PRO A 40 -6.65 4.35 14.44
N TYR A 41 -7.14 3.79 13.33
CA TYR A 41 -7.19 4.46 12.03
C TYR A 41 -8.55 5.12 11.78
N GLU A 42 -9.60 4.70 12.48
CA GLU A 42 -10.91 5.35 12.49
C GLU A 42 -10.88 6.66 13.31
N GLU A 43 -10.26 6.63 14.50
CA GLU A 43 -10.07 7.81 15.36
C GLU A 43 -8.65 7.82 15.93
N SER A 44 -7.92 8.92 15.68
CA SER A 44 -6.52 9.07 16.07
C SER A 44 -6.31 9.16 17.59
N ALA A 45 -7.31 9.61 18.35
CA ALA A 45 -7.22 9.62 19.81
C ALA A 45 -7.04 8.22 20.43
N ARG A 46 -7.51 7.16 19.74
CA ARG A 46 -7.43 5.77 20.23
C ARG A 46 -6.00 5.25 20.41
N TRP A 47 -5.00 5.86 19.75
CA TRP A 47 -3.57 5.55 19.98
C TRP A 47 -3.13 5.74 21.44
N ILE A 48 -3.83 6.59 22.22
CA ILE A 48 -3.55 6.80 23.65
C ILE A 48 -4.00 5.56 24.44
N ALA A 49 -5.26 5.13 24.27
CA ALA A 49 -5.81 3.96 24.97
C ALA A 49 -5.02 2.66 24.67
N ILE A 50 -4.61 2.46 23.42
CA ILE A 50 -3.76 1.34 23.00
C ILE A 50 -2.41 1.36 23.76
N CYS A 51 -1.81 2.54 23.90
CA CYS A 51 -0.55 2.72 24.61
C CYS A 51 -0.71 2.44 26.11
N ASP A 52 -1.79 2.91 26.73
CA ASP A 52 -2.08 2.67 28.14
C ASP A 52 -2.34 1.18 28.44
N THR A 53 -3.03 0.45 27.55
CA THR A 53 -3.14 -1.01 27.63
C THR A 53 -1.79 -1.70 27.47
N LEU A 54 -0.99 -1.33 26.47
CA LEU A 54 0.33 -1.94 26.26
C LEU A 54 1.25 -1.70 27.46
N ASN A 55 1.27 -0.50 28.03
CA ASN A 55 2.06 -0.15 29.22
C ASN A 55 1.60 -0.94 30.46
N ARG A 56 0.28 -1.11 30.65
CA ARG A 56 -0.30 -1.92 31.72
C ARG A 56 0.11 -3.40 31.64
N VAL A 57 0.17 -3.98 30.43
CA VAL A 57 0.50 -5.40 30.22
C VAL A 57 2.01 -5.66 30.21
N SER A 58 2.81 -4.76 29.62
CA SER A 58 4.27 -4.90 29.51
C SER A 58 5.07 -4.42 30.73
N GLY A 59 4.44 -3.62 31.60
CA GLY A 59 5.12 -2.91 32.68
C GLY A 59 6.11 -1.83 32.21
N GLN A 60 6.14 -1.52 30.91
CA GLN A 60 6.97 -0.47 30.32
C GLN A 60 6.24 0.87 30.25
N ALA A 61 6.97 1.92 29.86
CA ALA A 61 6.45 3.27 29.67
C ALA A 61 6.65 3.74 28.22
N PHE A 62 6.04 3.02 27.27
CA PHE A 62 5.97 3.46 25.87
C PHE A 62 5.11 4.73 25.74
N THR A 63 5.27 5.43 24.61
CA THR A 63 4.44 6.60 24.25
C THR A 63 3.55 6.26 23.06
N SER A 64 2.37 6.89 22.96
CA SER A 64 1.42 6.66 21.85
C SER A 64 2.06 6.90 20.48
N ARG A 65 2.91 7.95 20.38
CA ARG A 65 3.76 8.21 19.21
C ARG A 65 4.72 7.05 18.92
N GLY A 66 5.42 6.53 19.94
CA GLY A 66 6.34 5.40 19.79
C GLY A 66 5.63 4.10 19.35
N CYS A 67 4.44 3.84 19.88
CA CYS A 67 3.58 2.73 19.43
C CYS A 67 3.20 2.88 17.94
N ARG A 68 2.80 4.08 17.51
CA ARG A 68 2.47 4.35 16.10
C ARG A 68 3.69 4.19 15.18
N GLU A 69 4.81 4.84 15.50
CA GLU A 69 6.06 4.74 14.72
C GLU A 69 6.56 3.29 14.64
N ARG A 70 6.37 2.50 15.72
CA ARG A 70 6.67 1.07 15.73
C ARG A 70 5.79 0.29 14.76
N THR A 71 4.48 0.49 14.78
CA THR A 71 3.54 -0.16 13.85
C THR A 71 3.83 0.22 12.40
N GLU A 72 4.06 1.50 12.11
CA GLU A 72 4.42 1.97 10.76
C GLU A 72 5.71 1.29 10.26
N ARG A 73 6.72 1.12 11.12
CA ARG A 73 7.94 0.36 10.79
C ARG A 73 7.69 -1.13 10.56
N LEU A 74 6.86 -1.78 11.38
CA LEU A 74 6.51 -3.19 11.20
C LEU A 74 5.76 -3.43 9.87
N LEU A 75 4.83 -2.54 9.54
CA LEU A 75 4.11 -2.56 8.26
C LEU A 75 5.03 -2.30 7.07
N ALA A 76 6.02 -1.41 7.19
CA ALA A 76 7.01 -1.17 6.14
C ALA A 76 7.86 -2.41 5.83
N LEU A 77 8.38 -3.07 6.86
CA LEU A 77 9.15 -4.33 6.72
C LEU A 77 8.29 -5.46 6.14
N PHE A 78 7.02 -5.56 6.58
CA PHE A 78 6.06 -6.52 6.04
C PHE A 78 5.78 -6.29 4.54
N LYS A 79 5.54 -5.04 4.12
CA LYS A 79 5.35 -4.66 2.71
C LYS A 79 6.57 -4.93 1.84
N GLN A 80 7.78 -4.73 2.37
CA GLN A 80 9.05 -5.02 1.68
C GLN A 80 9.34 -6.52 1.55
N ARG A 81 8.45 -7.41 2.05
CA ARG A 81 8.67 -8.86 2.15
C ARG A 81 9.96 -9.22 2.90
N ASP A 82 10.41 -8.36 3.81
CA ASP A 82 11.62 -8.57 4.63
C ASP A 82 11.31 -9.51 5.81
N MET A 83 11.00 -10.75 5.45
CA MET A 83 10.67 -11.83 6.37
C MET A 83 11.86 -12.17 7.27
N ALA A 84 13.10 -11.96 6.80
CA ALA A 84 14.31 -12.15 7.60
C ALA A 84 14.36 -11.19 8.79
N ASN A 85 14.10 -9.89 8.60
CA ASN A 85 14.09 -8.95 9.72
C ASN A 85 12.83 -9.05 10.59
N LEU A 86 11.70 -9.59 10.11
CA LEU A 86 10.57 -9.97 10.98
C LEU A 86 10.88 -11.22 11.85
N ARG A 87 11.62 -12.19 11.31
CA ARG A 87 11.91 -13.51 11.91
C ARG A 87 13.15 -13.54 12.81
N LYS A 88 14.02 -12.51 12.76
CA LYS A 88 15.20 -12.33 13.64
C LYS A 88 14.90 -12.26 15.14
N SER A 89 13.64 -12.34 15.55
CA SER A 89 13.23 -12.27 16.95
C SER A 89 11.92 -13.04 17.13
N GLY A 90 11.95 -14.09 17.95
CA GLY A 90 10.77 -14.87 18.36
C GLY A 90 10.83 -16.35 17.96
N THR A 91 9.88 -17.13 18.46
CA THR A 91 9.64 -18.52 18.01
C THR A 91 8.84 -18.54 16.70
N GLU A 92 8.66 -19.72 16.09
CA GLU A 92 7.90 -19.86 14.84
C GLU A 92 6.43 -19.44 15.00
N GLU A 93 5.86 -19.74 16.17
CA GLU A 93 4.48 -19.45 16.54
C GLU A 93 4.29 -17.94 16.68
N GLN A 94 5.18 -17.27 17.42
CA GLN A 94 5.20 -15.81 17.57
C GLN A 94 5.35 -15.09 16.23
N TYR A 95 6.22 -15.60 15.35
CA TYR A 95 6.39 -15.07 14.00
C TYR A 95 5.13 -15.25 13.14
N SER A 96 4.51 -16.42 13.19
CA SER A 96 3.29 -16.74 12.44
C SER A 96 2.10 -15.88 12.89
N GLU A 97 1.93 -15.71 14.20
CA GLU A 97 0.90 -14.84 14.78
C GLU A 97 1.12 -13.37 14.39
N LYS A 98 2.34 -12.85 14.59
CA LYS A 98 2.71 -11.49 14.22
C LYS A 98 2.49 -11.22 12.72
N LYS A 99 2.72 -12.21 11.86
CA LYS A 99 2.45 -12.16 10.42
C LYS A 99 0.96 -12.15 10.08
N ALA A 100 0.12 -12.86 10.84
CA ALA A 100 -1.34 -12.79 10.69
C ALA A 100 -1.86 -11.40 11.07
N LEU A 101 -1.53 -10.93 12.27
CA LEU A 101 -1.92 -9.61 12.77
C LEU A 101 -1.45 -8.47 11.84
N LEU A 102 -0.25 -8.55 11.26
CA LEU A 102 0.23 -7.54 10.30
C LEU A 102 -0.56 -7.49 8.99
N LYS A 103 -1.21 -8.59 8.57
CA LYS A 103 -2.15 -8.56 7.43
C LYS A 103 -3.42 -7.80 7.82
N GLU A 104 -3.99 -8.11 8.98
CA GLU A 104 -5.22 -7.48 9.49
C GLU A 104 -5.01 -5.98 9.70
N VAL A 105 -3.90 -5.57 10.31
CA VAL A 105 -3.54 -4.15 10.46
C VAL A 105 -3.28 -3.47 9.11
N ALA A 106 -2.68 -4.16 8.13
CA ALA A 106 -2.53 -3.61 6.78
C ALA A 106 -3.88 -3.39 6.08
N GLU A 107 -4.86 -4.25 6.33
CA GLU A 107 -6.23 -4.11 5.83
C GLU A 107 -6.99 -2.97 6.53
N LEU A 108 -6.85 -2.82 7.85
CA LEU A 108 -7.37 -1.64 8.57
C LEU A 108 -6.80 -0.32 8.01
N VAL A 109 -5.49 -0.28 7.73
CA VAL A 109 -4.89 0.88 7.05
C VAL A 109 -5.51 1.11 5.67
N ARG A 110 -5.77 0.05 4.89
CA ARG A 110 -6.39 0.15 3.56
C ARG A 110 -7.82 0.69 3.61
N CYS A 111 -8.60 0.30 4.62
CA CYS A 111 -10.01 0.68 4.75
C CYS A 111 -10.22 2.07 5.35
N PHE A 112 -9.38 2.50 6.30
CA PHE A 112 -9.61 3.72 7.08
C PHE A 112 -8.64 4.87 6.78
N GLN A 113 -7.50 4.63 6.14
CA GLN A 113 -6.58 5.71 5.79
C GLN A 113 -6.94 6.32 4.42
N PRO A 114 -7.43 7.58 4.34
CA PRO A 114 -7.81 8.17 3.07
C PRO A 114 -6.59 8.28 2.15
N MET A 115 -6.67 7.62 1.00
CA MET A 115 -5.60 7.58 0.00
C MET A 115 -5.28 9.02 -0.43
N LYS A 116 -4.11 9.54 -0.02
CA LYS A 116 -3.64 10.88 -0.41
C LYS A 116 -3.39 10.92 -1.92
N ARG A 117 -4.43 11.24 -2.70
CA ARG A 117 -4.35 11.38 -4.16
C ARG A 117 -3.42 12.54 -4.47
N LYS A 118 -2.21 12.25 -4.94
CA LYS A 118 -1.31 13.25 -5.50
C LYS A 118 -1.87 13.72 -6.84
N TRP A 119 -2.76 14.71 -6.82
CA TRP A 119 -3.14 15.43 -8.03
C TRP A 119 -1.99 16.36 -8.43
N SER A 120 -1.21 15.91 -9.41
CA SER A 120 -0.22 16.73 -10.11
C SER A 120 -0.69 16.92 -11.55
N MET A 121 -1.66 17.79 -11.75
CA MET A 121 -1.92 18.41 -13.05
C MET A 121 -1.58 19.89 -12.94
N HIS A 122 -0.43 20.29 -13.48
CA HIS A 122 -0.20 21.68 -13.82
C HIS A 122 -0.99 21.98 -15.11
N PRO A 123 -1.96 22.91 -15.11
CA PRO A 123 -2.62 23.33 -16.33
C PRO A 123 -1.68 24.27 -17.09
N THR A 124 -1.13 23.81 -18.20
CA THR A 124 -0.36 24.67 -19.12
C THR A 124 -1.31 25.70 -19.74
N ARG A 125 -1.39 26.90 -19.15
CA ARG A 125 -2.10 28.04 -19.74
C ARG A 125 -1.32 28.56 -20.94
N THR A 126 -1.64 28.05 -22.12
CA THR A 126 -1.41 28.77 -23.38
C THR A 126 -2.34 29.98 -23.44
N ALA A 127 -1.80 31.17 -23.22
CA ALA A 127 -2.51 32.43 -23.41
C ALA A 127 -1.65 33.37 -24.28
N THR A 128 -2.17 33.68 -25.46
CA THR A 128 -1.55 34.51 -26.48
C THR A 128 -1.34 35.95 -26.01
N ALA A 129 -0.12 36.46 -26.17
CA ALA A 129 0.13 37.90 -26.17
C ALA A 129 -0.08 38.48 -27.57
N VAL A 130 -0.82 39.58 -27.73
CA VAL A 130 -0.58 40.61 -28.77
C VAL A 130 -1.42 41.89 -28.52
N ARG A 131 -0.70 42.96 -28.15
CA ARG A 131 -0.84 44.39 -28.53
C ARG A 131 -1.94 45.34 -27.96
N ARG A 132 -1.40 46.49 -27.51
CA ARG A 132 -1.94 47.88 -27.45
C ARG A 132 -2.96 48.20 -26.34
N ASP A 133 -2.98 49.41 -25.74
CA ASP A 133 -2.20 50.63 -26.02
C ASP A 133 -1.91 51.51 -24.75
N SER A 134 -1.25 52.66 -24.96
CA SER A 134 -0.72 53.61 -23.95
C SER A 134 -1.73 54.58 -23.30
N ALA A 135 -1.25 55.32 -22.28
CA ALA A 135 -1.77 56.59 -21.72
C ALA A 135 -3.07 56.49 -20.87
N LYS A 136 -3.11 56.85 -19.57
CA LYS A 136 -2.86 58.11 -18.82
C LYS A 136 -4.19 58.82 -18.44
N GLU A 137 -4.17 59.46 -17.27
CA GLU A 137 -5.15 60.36 -16.63
C GLU A 137 -6.49 59.74 -16.13
N THR A 138 -6.79 59.64 -14.82
CA THR A 138 -6.93 60.55 -13.64
C THR A 138 -8.36 61.13 -13.46
N CYS A 139 -8.83 61.15 -12.20
CA CYS A 139 -9.93 61.96 -11.60
C CYS A 139 -11.40 61.45 -11.65
N ALA A 140 -11.75 60.70 -10.59
CA ALA A 140 -12.71 61.06 -9.53
C ALA A 140 -14.20 61.39 -9.81
N ALA A 141 -15.08 60.66 -9.09
CA ALA A 141 -16.45 60.96 -8.60
C ALA A 141 -17.45 59.84 -8.98
N SER A 142 -18.46 59.43 -8.21
CA SER A 142 -18.76 59.40 -6.77
C SER A 142 -20.17 58.81 -6.66
N GLN A 143 -20.37 57.84 -5.76
CA GLN A 143 -21.66 57.37 -5.20
C GLN A 143 -22.60 56.51 -6.08
N GLY A 144 -23.04 55.39 -5.50
CA GLY A 144 -24.01 54.44 -6.08
C GLY A 144 -24.17 53.19 -5.21
N THR A 145 -24.96 53.29 -4.14
CA THR A 145 -25.14 52.20 -3.15
C THR A 145 -26.08 51.08 -3.62
N ARG A 146 -25.61 49.82 -3.65
CA ARG A 146 -26.25 48.67 -2.93
C ARG A 146 -25.60 47.30 -3.21
N ASN A 147 -25.07 46.69 -2.14
CA ASN A 147 -25.38 45.32 -1.69
C ASN A 147 -25.40 44.17 -2.72
N SER A 148 -24.32 43.35 -2.78
CA SER A 148 -24.33 41.91 -2.41
C SER A 148 -22.96 41.22 -2.63
N GLN A 149 -22.57 40.39 -1.65
CA GLN A 149 -21.78 39.14 -1.76
C GLN A 149 -20.26 39.15 -2.08
N GLU A 150 -19.56 38.29 -1.31
CA GLU A 150 -18.27 37.60 -1.54
C GLU A 150 -16.88 38.27 -1.35
N GLU A 151 -15.96 37.43 -0.84
CA GLU A 151 -14.49 37.46 -0.75
C GLU A 151 -13.71 38.45 0.18
N VAL A 152 -13.06 37.83 1.19
CA VAL A 152 -11.72 38.03 1.81
C VAL A 152 -10.96 39.38 1.70
N PRO A 153 -10.33 39.82 2.83
CA PRO A 153 -9.08 40.58 2.77
C PRO A 153 -7.90 39.96 3.56
N GLU A 154 -6.84 39.66 2.82
CA GLU A 154 -5.42 39.98 3.01
C GLU A 154 -4.90 40.57 4.35
N SER A 155 -3.71 40.13 4.75
CA SER A 155 -2.77 40.91 5.58
C SER A 155 -1.33 40.68 5.09
N ALA A 156 -0.69 41.74 4.60
CA ALA A 156 0.69 41.70 4.12
C ALA A 156 1.71 41.76 5.28
N PHE A 157 2.85 41.08 5.10
CA PHE A 157 4.12 41.51 5.72
C PHE A 157 5.31 41.04 4.88
N ALA A 158 6.14 41.99 4.43
CA ALA A 158 7.41 41.70 3.77
C ALA A 158 8.56 41.61 4.80
N PRO A 159 9.66 40.92 4.45
CA PRO A 159 10.94 41.60 4.61
C PRO A 159 11.89 41.43 3.42
N ALA A 160 12.81 42.38 3.29
CA ALA A 160 13.84 42.42 2.25
C ALA A 160 15.10 41.61 2.62
N SER A 161 15.93 41.30 1.62
CA SER A 161 17.37 41.00 1.78
C SER A 161 18.14 41.29 0.46
N PRO A 162 19.43 41.68 0.53
CA PRO A 162 20.19 42.24 -0.59
C PRO A 162 21.00 41.20 -1.40
N PRO A 163 21.55 41.56 -2.57
CA PRO A 163 22.42 40.71 -3.38
C PRO A 163 23.89 40.78 -2.94
N VAL A 164 24.68 39.76 -3.32
CA VAL A 164 26.15 39.82 -3.38
C VAL A 164 26.65 39.19 -4.67
N ASP A 165 27.48 39.93 -5.39
CA ASP A 165 28.08 39.53 -6.67
C ASP A 165 29.32 38.65 -6.50
N ALA A 166 29.53 37.74 -7.46
CA ALA A 166 30.86 37.29 -7.86
C ALA A 166 30.84 36.75 -9.31
N ALA A 167 31.38 37.53 -10.25
CA ALA A 167 31.89 37.03 -11.55
C ALA A 167 33.16 36.17 -11.30
N CYS A 168 33.87 35.52 -12.24
CA CYS A 168 33.96 35.55 -13.71
C CYS A 168 34.65 34.21 -14.14
N ALA A 169 34.71 33.74 -15.41
CA ALA A 169 34.13 34.15 -16.70
C ALA A 169 34.20 32.94 -17.69
N ASP A 170 33.79 33.19 -18.94
CA ASP A 170 34.25 32.70 -20.27
C ASP A 170 35.21 31.49 -20.41
N THR A 171 35.10 30.66 -21.46
CA THR A 171 34.92 31.08 -22.88
C THR A 171 34.05 30.15 -23.74
N SER A 172 33.40 30.74 -24.75
CA SER A 172 32.73 30.21 -25.96
C SER A 172 33.54 29.16 -26.78
N GLU A 173 33.06 28.50 -27.85
CA GLU A 173 31.90 28.76 -28.74
C GLU A 173 31.46 27.51 -29.55
N SER A 174 30.37 27.65 -30.32
CA SER A 174 29.88 26.79 -31.42
C SER A 174 30.94 26.53 -32.52
N GLY A 175 30.81 25.62 -33.50
CA GLY A 175 29.68 24.78 -33.89
C GLY A 175 28.98 25.24 -35.19
N GLU A 176 29.53 24.94 -36.38
CA GLU A 176 28.76 24.86 -37.65
C GLU A 176 29.56 24.19 -38.81
N ALA A 177 28.89 23.91 -39.94
CA ALA A 177 29.45 23.20 -41.10
C ALA A 177 28.89 23.70 -42.45
N ALA A 178 29.72 23.83 -43.50
CA ALA A 178 29.32 24.05 -44.90
C ALA A 178 30.45 23.65 -45.89
N GLN A 179 30.18 23.70 -47.21
CA GLN A 179 30.91 22.96 -48.28
C GLN A 179 31.58 23.85 -49.36
N ALA A 180 32.65 23.31 -50.00
CA ALA A 180 33.19 23.62 -51.36
C ALA A 180 33.68 25.08 -51.65
N THR A 181 34.56 25.40 -52.62
CA THR A 181 35.03 24.77 -53.88
C THR A 181 36.55 25.00 -54.20
N GLU A 182 37.05 24.26 -55.22
CA GLU A 182 38.07 24.58 -56.26
C GLU A 182 39.57 24.96 -56.02
N ASN A 183 40.45 24.10 -56.56
CA ASN A 183 41.65 24.32 -57.41
C ASN A 183 42.67 25.47 -57.15
N ALA A 184 43.94 25.12 -56.87
CA ALA A 184 45.05 25.12 -57.86
C ALA A 184 46.48 24.91 -57.26
N ALA A 185 47.42 24.43 -58.10
CA ALA A 185 48.90 24.54 -57.99
C ALA A 185 49.72 23.73 -56.94
N SER A 186 50.19 22.55 -57.38
CA SER A 186 51.51 21.86 -57.26
C SER A 186 52.54 22.06 -56.10
N PRO A 187 53.44 21.05 -55.87
CA PRO A 187 54.14 20.81 -54.59
C PRO A 187 55.65 21.18 -54.58
N PRO A 188 56.35 20.97 -53.43
CA PRO A 188 57.55 20.12 -53.46
C PRO A 188 57.67 19.20 -52.20
N PRO A 189 58.83 18.59 -51.86
CA PRO A 189 59.09 17.16 -52.08
C PRO A 189 59.10 16.29 -50.81
N CYS A 190 58.84 14.99 -50.97
CA CYS A 190 59.05 13.99 -49.91
C CYS A 190 60.54 13.70 -49.67
N PRO A 191 60.92 13.35 -48.43
CA PRO A 191 61.83 12.22 -48.25
C PRO A 191 61.34 11.21 -47.18
N ASN A 192 61.10 10.01 -47.68
CA ASN A 192 61.17 8.63 -47.14
C ASN A 192 61.13 8.27 -45.62
N GLU A 193 60.63 7.05 -45.41
CA GLU A 193 60.93 6.10 -44.31
C GLU A 193 60.62 6.46 -42.83
N GLY A 194 59.55 5.85 -42.32
CA GLY A 194 59.23 5.81 -40.90
C GLY A 194 58.12 4.80 -40.58
N HIS A 195 58.49 3.54 -40.35
CA HIS A 195 57.55 2.44 -40.06
C HIS A 195 56.98 2.54 -38.63
N ILE A 196 56.09 3.50 -38.36
CA ILE A 196 55.57 3.77 -37.00
C ILE A 196 54.23 3.07 -36.77
N VAL A 197 54.25 2.18 -35.77
CA VAL A 197 53.23 1.17 -35.46
C VAL A 197 51.85 1.77 -35.16
N ARG A 198 50.80 1.36 -35.89
CA ARG A 198 49.38 1.63 -35.55
C ARG A 198 48.89 0.83 -34.31
N ARG A 199 49.63 0.88 -33.19
CA ARG A 199 49.32 0.11 -31.96
C ARG A 199 48.39 0.82 -30.97
N GLY A 200 48.17 2.13 -31.12
CA GLY A 200 47.40 2.93 -30.16
C GLY A 200 45.87 2.84 -30.30
N LYS A 201 45.33 2.87 -31.53
CA LYS A 201 43.88 3.03 -31.78
C LYS A 201 43.04 1.75 -31.74
N ARG A 202 43.63 0.55 -31.71
CA ARG A 202 42.86 -0.71 -31.57
C ARG A 202 42.37 -0.92 -30.14
N LYS A 203 43.24 -0.68 -29.15
CA LYS A 203 42.94 -0.85 -27.71
C LYS A 203 41.71 -0.05 -27.25
N THR A 204 41.48 1.13 -27.82
CA THR A 204 40.32 1.97 -27.50
C THR A 204 39.02 1.47 -28.10
N LEU A 205 39.08 0.83 -29.29
CA LEU A 205 37.91 0.21 -29.91
C LEU A 205 37.58 -1.13 -29.25
N GLU A 206 38.60 -1.96 -28.98
CA GLU A 206 38.48 -3.22 -28.24
C GLU A 206 37.89 -2.99 -26.84
N ALA A 207 38.38 -1.99 -26.10
CA ALA A 207 37.79 -1.62 -24.80
C ALA A 207 36.34 -1.11 -24.91
N ALA A 208 35.97 -0.42 -25.99
CA ALA A 208 34.60 0.01 -26.22
C ALA A 208 33.66 -1.18 -26.54
N THR A 209 34.14 -2.15 -27.33
CA THR A 209 33.38 -3.39 -27.61
C THR A 209 33.25 -4.28 -26.38
N ASP A 210 34.30 -4.39 -25.55
CA ASP A 210 34.26 -5.15 -24.30
C ASP A 210 33.30 -4.53 -23.28
N MET A 211 33.27 -3.20 -23.18
CA MET A 211 32.30 -2.49 -22.32
C MET A 211 30.86 -2.68 -22.79
N LEU A 212 30.61 -2.70 -24.11
CA LEU A 212 29.30 -3.02 -24.67
C LEU A 212 28.92 -4.49 -24.40
N ALA A 213 29.84 -5.44 -24.58
CA ALA A 213 29.62 -6.86 -24.30
C ALA A 213 29.39 -7.14 -22.79
N ALA A 214 30.08 -6.42 -21.91
CA ALA A 214 29.87 -6.49 -20.47
C ALA A 214 28.50 -5.90 -20.06
N ARG A 215 28.07 -4.81 -20.71
CA ARG A 215 26.74 -4.22 -20.51
C ARG A 215 25.63 -5.16 -20.97
N THR A 216 25.69 -5.68 -22.20
CA THR A 216 24.69 -6.64 -22.68
C THR A 216 24.67 -7.92 -21.84
N SER A 217 25.83 -8.40 -21.37
CA SER A 217 25.91 -9.53 -20.44
C SER A 217 25.25 -9.24 -19.08
N ARG A 218 25.32 -8.00 -18.59
CA ARG A 218 24.63 -7.56 -17.37
C ARG A 218 23.12 -7.49 -17.59
N ASP A 219 22.70 -6.90 -18.69
CA ASP A 219 21.30 -6.71 -19.05
C ASP A 219 20.62 -8.07 -19.30
N LEU A 220 21.29 -9.01 -19.97
CA LEU A 220 20.81 -10.40 -20.13
C LEU A 220 20.65 -11.14 -18.79
N ARG A 221 21.58 -10.95 -17.84
CA ARG A 221 21.45 -11.53 -16.49
C ARG A 221 20.27 -10.92 -15.74
N GLN A 222 20.07 -9.61 -15.85
CA GLN A 222 18.94 -8.91 -15.25
C GLN A 222 17.60 -9.44 -15.80
N LEU A 223 17.48 -9.52 -17.13
CA LEU A 223 16.30 -10.09 -17.80
C LEU A 223 16.05 -11.55 -17.40
N ALA A 224 17.09 -12.38 -17.26
CA ALA A 224 16.93 -13.77 -16.81
C ALA A 224 16.45 -13.89 -15.34
N PHE A 225 16.78 -12.93 -14.47
CA PHE A 225 16.20 -12.87 -13.12
C PHE A 225 14.75 -12.39 -13.14
N GLU A 226 14.43 -11.41 -13.98
CA GLU A 226 13.07 -10.90 -14.15
C GLU A 226 12.13 -11.95 -14.77
N GLU A 227 12.59 -12.71 -15.76
CA GLU A 227 11.86 -13.84 -16.36
C GLU A 227 11.56 -14.93 -15.31
N ARG A 228 12.54 -15.31 -14.47
CA ARG A 228 12.33 -16.27 -13.38
C ARG A 228 11.35 -15.75 -12.33
N LYS A 229 11.39 -14.45 -12.04
CA LYS A 229 10.45 -13.80 -11.12
C LYS A 229 9.03 -13.80 -11.70
N LEU A 230 8.88 -13.45 -12.97
CA LEU A 230 7.59 -13.49 -13.69
C LEU A 230 7.01 -14.90 -13.69
N LYS A 231 7.79 -15.94 -14.02
CA LYS A 231 7.33 -17.34 -13.97
C LYS A 231 6.85 -17.78 -12.58
N LEU A 232 7.53 -17.35 -11.52
CA LEU A 232 7.08 -17.60 -10.15
C LEU A 232 5.79 -16.84 -9.83
N GLU A 233 5.64 -15.60 -10.30
CA GLU A 233 4.42 -14.81 -10.11
C GLU A 233 3.23 -15.41 -10.90
N GLU A 234 3.45 -15.86 -12.14
CA GLU A 234 2.47 -16.58 -12.97
C GLU A 234 1.98 -17.88 -12.33
N GLU A 235 2.89 -18.75 -11.85
CA GLU A 235 2.52 -19.98 -11.15
C GLU A 235 1.78 -19.69 -9.83
N THR A 236 2.15 -18.63 -9.09
CA THR A 236 1.37 -18.25 -7.89
C THR A 236 -0.03 -17.75 -8.23
N LEU A 237 -0.21 -17.00 -9.32
CA LEU A 237 -1.53 -16.57 -9.79
C LEU A 237 -2.38 -17.75 -10.29
N LYS A 238 -1.75 -18.75 -10.92
CA LYS A 238 -2.41 -19.97 -11.36
C LYS A 238 -2.91 -20.79 -10.17
N LEU A 239 -2.04 -21.10 -9.20
CA LEU A 239 -2.42 -21.79 -7.96
C LEU A 239 -3.49 -21.02 -7.17
N GLU A 240 -3.48 -19.69 -7.23
CA GLU A 240 -4.53 -18.87 -6.62
C GLU A 240 -5.89 -19.01 -7.35
N ARG A 241 -5.92 -19.02 -8.68
CA ARG A 241 -7.14 -19.30 -9.46
C ARG A 241 -7.68 -20.69 -9.18
N GLU A 242 -6.83 -21.71 -9.26
CA GLU A 242 -7.19 -23.10 -8.94
C GLU A 242 -7.73 -23.22 -7.50
N ARG A 243 -7.21 -22.44 -6.54
CA ARG A 243 -7.75 -22.38 -5.17
C ARG A 243 -9.16 -21.78 -5.12
N TYR A 244 -9.42 -20.71 -5.86
CA TYR A 244 -10.77 -20.11 -5.94
C TYR A 244 -11.78 -21.08 -6.59
N GLU A 245 -11.41 -21.68 -7.73
CA GLU A 245 -12.25 -22.66 -8.43
C GLU A 245 -12.55 -23.88 -7.55
N ASN A 246 -11.56 -24.39 -6.80
CA ASN A 246 -11.79 -25.48 -5.85
C ASN A 246 -12.74 -25.10 -4.70
N VAL A 247 -12.64 -23.88 -4.16
CA VAL A 247 -13.58 -23.39 -3.13
C VAL A 247 -14.98 -23.28 -3.69
N GLU A 248 -15.15 -22.71 -4.89
CA GLU A 248 -16.45 -22.61 -5.56
C GLU A 248 -17.07 -24.00 -5.80
N LEU A 249 -16.28 -24.97 -6.28
CA LEU A 249 -16.72 -26.37 -6.44
C LEU A 249 -17.08 -27.03 -5.10
N VAL A 250 -16.41 -26.72 -3.99
CA VAL A 250 -16.81 -27.18 -2.65
C VAL A 250 -18.16 -26.57 -2.24
N CYS A 251 -18.35 -25.26 -2.42
CA CYS A 251 -19.61 -24.58 -2.11
C CYS A 251 -20.78 -25.16 -2.91
N VAL A 252 -20.61 -25.37 -4.23
CA VAL A 252 -21.65 -25.98 -5.09
C VAL A 252 -21.97 -27.42 -4.64
N ARG A 253 -20.97 -28.23 -4.29
CA ARG A 253 -21.20 -29.60 -3.78
C ARG A 253 -21.99 -29.60 -2.47
N LEU A 254 -21.62 -28.76 -1.50
CA LEU A 254 -22.34 -28.65 -0.23
C LEU A 254 -23.80 -28.20 -0.42
N GLU A 255 -24.06 -27.26 -1.34
CA GLU A 255 -25.41 -26.80 -1.65
C GLU A 255 -26.26 -27.86 -2.37
N VAL A 256 -25.64 -28.78 -3.13
CA VAL A 256 -26.32 -29.94 -3.73
C VAL A 256 -26.66 -30.99 -2.66
N GLU A 257 -25.74 -31.31 -1.75
CA GLU A 257 -26.02 -32.23 -0.63
C GLU A 257 -27.14 -31.69 0.27
N ARG A 258 -27.06 -30.40 0.66
CA ARG A 258 -28.10 -29.73 1.45
C ARG A 258 -29.49 -29.83 0.82
N ARG A 259 -29.60 -29.72 -0.52
CA ARG A 259 -30.88 -29.93 -1.23
C ARG A 259 -31.33 -31.40 -1.28
N ARG A 260 -30.41 -32.36 -1.25
CA ARG A 260 -30.72 -33.79 -1.16
C ARG A 260 -31.27 -34.13 0.22
N ASP A 261 -30.65 -33.61 1.27
CA ASP A 261 -31.09 -33.79 2.66
C ASP A 261 -32.50 -33.19 2.87
N GLU A 262 -32.72 -31.93 2.48
CA GLU A 262 -34.06 -31.32 2.52
C GLU A 262 -35.13 -32.11 1.75
N ALA A 263 -34.76 -32.72 0.62
CA ALA A 263 -35.67 -33.54 -0.18
C ALA A 263 -35.93 -34.91 0.45
N ALA A 264 -34.97 -35.48 1.19
CA ALA A 264 -35.14 -36.69 1.98
C ALA A 264 -36.05 -36.44 3.18
N GLU A 265 -35.83 -35.35 3.94
CA GLU A 265 -36.68 -34.94 5.07
C GLU A 265 -38.14 -34.68 4.64
N ARG A 266 -38.37 -34.05 3.48
CA ARG A 266 -39.72 -33.86 2.93
C ARG A 266 -40.39 -35.21 2.67
N LYS A 267 -39.71 -36.14 1.99
CA LYS A 267 -40.22 -37.49 1.74
C LYS A 267 -40.50 -38.26 3.03
N GLN A 268 -39.66 -38.12 4.05
CA GLN A 268 -39.89 -38.74 5.35
C GLN A 268 -41.15 -38.18 6.00
N ARG A 269 -41.33 -36.85 6.04
CA ARG A 269 -42.55 -36.22 6.58
C ARG A 269 -43.81 -36.64 5.82
N ASP A 270 -43.74 -36.77 4.50
CA ASP A 270 -44.86 -37.26 3.68
C ASP A 270 -45.20 -38.73 4.00
N GLN A 271 -44.19 -39.57 4.22
CA GLN A 271 -44.36 -40.97 4.66
C GLN A 271 -44.94 -41.06 6.08
N GLU A 272 -44.44 -40.25 7.02
CA GLU A 272 -44.94 -40.19 8.40
C GLU A 272 -46.40 -39.70 8.45
N HIS A 273 -46.75 -38.68 7.66
CA HIS A 273 -48.12 -38.20 7.50
C HIS A 273 -49.02 -39.30 6.91
N LYS A 274 -48.57 -40.01 5.87
CA LYS A 274 -49.32 -41.14 5.30
C LYS A 274 -49.55 -42.25 6.32
N ALA A 275 -48.51 -42.63 7.07
CA ALA A 275 -48.62 -43.63 8.14
C ALA A 275 -49.51 -43.17 9.30
N ALA A 276 -49.56 -41.86 9.61
CA ALA A 276 -50.52 -41.30 10.55
C ALA A 276 -51.97 -41.46 10.04
N MET A 277 -52.24 -41.07 8.80
CA MET A 277 -53.57 -41.24 8.16
C MET A 277 -54.01 -42.72 8.14
N GLU A 278 -53.10 -43.66 7.85
CA GLU A 278 -53.40 -45.09 7.86
C GLU A 278 -53.72 -45.60 9.28
N ARG A 279 -53.02 -45.11 10.32
CA ARG A 279 -53.33 -45.43 11.74
C ARG A 279 -54.70 -44.89 12.16
N GLU A 280 -55.03 -43.65 11.82
CA GLU A 280 -56.35 -43.06 12.09
C GLU A 280 -57.48 -43.84 11.40
N LEU A 281 -57.29 -44.23 10.13
CA LEU A 281 -58.26 -45.03 9.40
C LEU A 281 -58.49 -46.40 10.06
N LEU A 282 -57.43 -47.08 10.49
CA LEU A 282 -57.54 -48.35 11.23
C LEU A 282 -58.22 -48.17 12.59
N HIS A 283 -57.98 -47.06 13.30
CA HIS A 283 -58.65 -46.75 14.56
C HIS A 283 -60.17 -46.55 14.35
N ILE A 284 -60.57 -45.79 13.33
CA ILE A 284 -61.98 -45.59 12.96
C ILE A 284 -62.64 -46.92 12.57
N GLN A 285 -61.97 -47.77 11.79
CA GLN A 285 -62.48 -49.10 11.43
C GLN A 285 -62.68 -50.00 12.65
N LEU A 286 -61.75 -49.99 13.61
CA LEU A 286 -61.87 -50.74 14.85
C LEU A 286 -63.05 -50.25 15.71
N LEU A 287 -63.20 -48.94 15.89
CA LEU A 287 -64.33 -48.35 16.60
C LEU A 287 -65.67 -48.75 15.95
N LYS A 288 -65.76 -48.68 14.62
CA LYS A 288 -66.96 -49.12 13.89
C LYS A 288 -67.26 -50.60 14.14
N ALA A 289 -66.26 -51.47 14.00
CA ALA A 289 -66.43 -52.92 14.24
C ALA A 289 -66.80 -53.26 15.71
N MET A 290 -66.42 -52.41 16.67
CA MET A 290 -66.87 -52.54 18.06
C MET A 290 -68.33 -52.11 18.24
N LEU A 291 -68.75 -51.00 17.63
CA LEU A 291 -70.15 -50.54 17.62
C LEU A 291 -71.10 -51.53 16.94
N ASP A 292 -70.70 -52.08 15.78
CA ASP A 292 -71.48 -53.07 15.04
C ASP A 292 -71.71 -54.35 15.87
N LYS A 293 -70.72 -54.75 16.69
CA LYS A 293 -70.83 -55.88 17.64
C LYS A 293 -71.69 -55.62 18.86
N ILE A 294 -71.89 -54.35 19.25
CA ILE A 294 -72.75 -53.96 20.38
C ILE A 294 -74.21 -53.80 19.93
N SER A 295 -74.43 -53.56 18.62
CA SER A 295 -75.77 -53.38 18.02
C SER A 295 -76.36 -54.66 17.43
N SER A 296 -75.70 -55.82 17.59
CA SER A 296 -76.13 -57.14 17.12
C SER A 296 -76.38 -58.12 18.27
#